data_AF-A0A7U9NF46-F1
#
_entry.id   AF-A0A7U9NF46-F1
#
_cell.length_a   1.000
_cell.length_b   1.000
_cell.length_c   1.000
_cell.angle_alpha   90.00
_cell.angle_beta   90.00
_cell.angle_gamma   90.00
#
_symmetry.space_group_name_H-M   'P 1'
#
loop_
_entity.id
_entity.type
_entity.pdbx_description
1 polymer ?
#
loop_
_entity_poly.entity_id
_entity_poly.type
_entity_poly.pdbx_seq_one_letter_code
_entity_poly.pdbx_strand_id
1 'polypeptide(L)'
;MVKVKNMNAAEFEKSLQRKKAVCFCAGQGLRELCEVYPAVPGRISYIVDNYCYGRSIELGSCEIPVISMQEVKEDIRHALLVVASIRYADEIIKQLDTFAVCDGLEVFVPALFQEGAGRMEFPKESREMLPRSIHYCWFGKGPMPYRFEQNIETWKRNCPDYEIIRWDESNYDYTKNSYMKQAYEAEKWGFVPDYARLDIINTYGGIYLDTDIELRKSLDDFLRFKLFCGFENAWFVNFGLGFGGAADNPILQEMMDLYDVTDFIKPDKTWNLTASPVYQTKILAKHGLIRNGSCQSREEFTVLSTEYFSPINAYGIGNITANTYSVHQYAATWFGEKEKAIRERTAESIKYVLERI
;
A
#
# COMPACT_ATOMS: atom_id res chain seq x y z
N MET A 1 -9.04 21.11 -23.05
CA MET A 1 -8.64 20.44 -21.80
C MET A 1 -8.30 18.98 -22.07
N VAL A 2 -7.37 18.42 -21.30
CA VAL A 2 -7.07 16.98 -21.30
C VAL A 2 -8.21 16.19 -20.64
N LYS A 3 -8.35 14.94 -21.05
CA LYS A 3 -9.35 13.99 -20.52
C LYS A 3 -8.64 12.99 -19.61
N VAL A 4 -8.97 13.00 -18.33
CA VAL A 4 -8.44 11.98 -17.41
C VAL A 4 -9.16 10.67 -17.71
N LYS A 5 -8.41 9.63 -18.02
CA LYS A 5 -8.96 8.31 -18.32
C LYS A 5 -8.82 7.39 -17.12
N ASN A 6 -9.96 6.90 -16.65
CA ASN A 6 -10.01 5.79 -15.72
C ASN A 6 -9.85 4.47 -16.49
N MET A 7 -8.87 3.67 -16.11
CA MET A 7 -8.41 2.49 -16.84
C MET A 7 -7.96 1.43 -15.83
N ASN A 8 -7.98 0.15 -16.20
CA ASN A 8 -7.37 -0.90 -15.39
C ASN A 8 -5.93 -1.23 -15.83
N ALA A 9 -5.20 -1.97 -15.00
CA ALA A 9 -3.80 -2.34 -15.27
C ALA A 9 -3.60 -3.06 -16.62
N ALA A 10 -4.50 -3.97 -17.00
CA ALA A 10 -4.38 -4.75 -18.23
C ALA A 10 -4.55 -3.89 -19.50
N GLU A 11 -5.49 -2.94 -19.46
CA GLU A 11 -5.69 -1.97 -20.55
C GLU A 11 -4.49 -1.04 -20.71
N PHE A 12 -3.87 -0.65 -19.60
CA PHE A 12 -2.66 0.17 -19.58
C PHE A 12 -1.48 -0.56 -20.23
N GLU A 13 -1.23 -1.81 -19.86
CA GLU A 13 -0.17 -2.63 -20.45
C GLU A 13 -0.38 -2.83 -21.97
N LYS A 14 -1.61 -3.12 -22.39
CA LYS A 14 -1.96 -3.24 -23.81
C LYS A 14 -1.73 -1.94 -24.58
N SER A 15 -1.96 -0.79 -23.94
CA SER A 15 -1.71 0.53 -24.53
C SER A 15 -0.21 0.82 -24.65
N LEU A 16 0.56 0.47 -23.61
CA LEU A 16 2.02 0.59 -23.60
C LEU A 16 2.69 -0.24 -24.70
N GLN A 17 2.16 -1.42 -25.05
CA GLN A 17 2.70 -2.21 -26.17
C GLN A 17 2.59 -1.48 -27.52
N ARG A 18 1.61 -0.59 -27.69
CA ARG A 18 1.30 0.08 -28.96
C ARG A 18 1.89 1.48 -29.08
N LYS A 19 1.96 2.23 -27.98
CA LYS A 19 2.44 3.63 -27.96
C LYS A 19 3.67 3.78 -27.06
N LYS A 20 4.52 4.75 -27.38
CA LYS A 20 5.52 5.27 -26.42
C LYS A 20 4.81 6.08 -25.35
N ALA A 21 5.43 6.25 -24.19
CA ALA A 21 4.89 6.98 -23.05
C ALA A 21 5.64 8.31 -22.85
N VAL A 22 4.90 9.33 -22.42
CA VAL A 22 5.46 10.55 -21.83
C VAL A 22 5.02 10.56 -20.38
N CYS A 23 5.98 10.52 -19.47
CA CYS A 23 5.71 10.48 -18.03
C CYS A 23 5.84 11.87 -17.42
N PHE A 24 4.95 12.22 -16.50
CA PHE A 24 4.98 13.48 -15.77
C PHE A 24 5.36 13.23 -14.32
N CYS A 25 6.28 14.07 -13.81
CA CYS A 25 6.95 13.95 -12.52
C CYS A 25 8.02 12.84 -12.48
N ALA A 26 9.27 13.26 -12.29
CA ALA A 26 10.47 12.42 -12.23
C ALA A 26 10.74 11.83 -10.83
N GLY A 27 9.75 11.88 -9.93
CA GLY A 27 9.87 11.52 -8.53
C GLY A 27 9.74 10.03 -8.21
N GLN A 28 9.52 9.73 -6.94
CA GLN A 28 9.39 8.36 -6.42
C GLN A 28 8.26 7.56 -7.09
N GLY A 29 7.12 8.19 -7.36
CA GLY A 29 5.98 7.51 -8.01
C GLY A 29 6.30 6.99 -9.43
N LEU A 30 7.25 7.62 -10.14
CA LEU A 30 7.74 7.09 -11.42
C LEU A 30 8.59 5.84 -11.24
N ARG A 31 9.40 5.78 -10.19
CA ARG A 31 10.20 4.59 -9.87
C ARG A 31 9.28 3.42 -9.51
N GLU A 32 8.28 3.67 -8.66
CA GLU A 32 7.26 2.68 -8.28
C GLU A 32 6.47 2.20 -9.50
N LEU A 33 6.06 3.10 -10.39
CA LEU A 33 5.42 2.73 -11.66
C LEU A 33 6.29 1.77 -12.48
N CYS A 34 7.59 2.04 -12.58
CA CYS A 34 8.52 1.19 -13.34
C CYS A 34 8.79 -0.16 -12.66
N GLU A 35 8.74 -0.23 -11.34
CA GLU A 35 8.81 -1.49 -10.60
C GLU A 35 7.55 -2.34 -10.80
N VAL A 36 6.37 -1.71 -10.79
CA VAL A 36 5.10 -2.40 -11.03
C VAL A 36 4.97 -2.85 -12.49
N TYR A 37 5.43 -2.01 -13.43
CA TYR A 37 5.39 -2.28 -14.86
C TYR A 37 6.79 -2.23 -15.48
N PRO A 38 7.56 -3.34 -15.42
CA PRO A 38 8.95 -3.38 -15.89
C PRO A 38 9.17 -3.03 -17.37
N ALA A 39 8.10 -3.09 -18.18
CA ALA A 39 8.15 -2.67 -19.58
C ALA A 39 8.15 -1.13 -19.76
N VAL A 40 7.72 -0.36 -18.75
CA VAL A 40 7.56 1.10 -18.84
C VAL A 40 8.87 1.80 -19.23
N PRO A 41 10.03 1.58 -18.56
CA PRO A 41 11.26 2.30 -18.88
C PRO A 41 11.63 2.29 -20.38
N GLY A 42 11.58 1.13 -21.04
CA GLY A 42 11.89 1.01 -22.48
C GLY A 42 10.86 1.66 -23.41
N ARG A 43 9.74 2.12 -22.87
CA ARG A 43 8.64 2.78 -23.60
C ARG A 43 8.60 4.28 -23.36
N ILE A 44 9.34 4.85 -22.41
CA ILE A 44 9.33 6.29 -22.16
C ILE A 44 10.13 7.02 -23.26
N SER A 45 9.54 8.05 -23.87
CA SER A 45 10.23 8.96 -24.78
C SER A 45 11.02 10.02 -24.03
N TYR A 46 10.38 10.64 -23.05
CA TYR A 46 10.96 11.62 -22.13
C TYR A 46 10.06 11.75 -20.90
N ILE A 47 10.61 12.33 -19.85
CA ILE A 47 9.90 12.69 -18.63
C ILE A 47 9.72 14.20 -18.61
N VAL A 48 8.53 14.68 -18.25
CA VAL A 48 8.26 16.11 -18.05
C VAL A 48 8.27 16.41 -16.56
N ASP A 49 9.13 17.33 -16.13
CA ASP A 49 9.24 17.74 -14.73
C ASP A 49 9.62 19.22 -14.62
N ASN A 50 8.99 19.96 -13.70
CA ASN A 50 9.21 21.40 -13.55
C ASN A 50 10.45 21.76 -12.71
N TYR A 51 11.04 20.79 -12.00
CA TYR A 51 12.16 21.04 -11.07
C TYR A 51 13.44 20.32 -11.49
N CYS A 52 13.27 19.17 -12.14
CA CYS A 52 14.36 18.24 -12.44
C CYS A 52 14.71 18.15 -13.93
N TYR A 53 14.29 19.11 -14.76
CA TYR A 53 14.59 19.12 -16.19
C TYR A 53 16.05 19.46 -16.50
N GLY A 54 16.49 19.18 -17.73
CA GLY A 54 17.86 19.44 -18.19
C GLY A 54 18.88 18.37 -17.79
N ARG A 55 18.40 17.21 -17.33
CA ARG A 55 19.21 16.02 -17.00
C ARG A 55 18.52 14.76 -17.50
N SER A 56 19.21 13.63 -17.42
CA SER A 56 18.61 12.31 -17.60
C SER A 56 18.36 11.63 -16.25
N ILE A 57 17.43 10.67 -16.23
CA ILE A 57 17.23 9.76 -15.11
C ILE A 57 17.42 8.33 -15.61
N GLU A 58 18.15 7.54 -14.82
CA GLU A 58 18.31 6.11 -15.03
C GLU A 58 17.12 5.35 -14.41
N LEU A 59 16.41 4.60 -15.25
CA LEU A 59 15.35 3.67 -14.87
C LEU A 59 15.69 2.29 -15.42
N GLY A 60 16.23 1.42 -14.56
CA GLY A 60 16.80 0.14 -14.99
C GLY A 60 18.01 0.36 -15.90
N SER A 61 18.00 -0.25 -17.09
CA SER A 61 19.05 -0.05 -18.11
C SER A 61 18.76 1.11 -19.07
N CYS A 62 17.71 1.91 -18.83
CA CYS A 62 17.29 3.00 -19.71
C CYS A 62 17.71 4.34 -19.11
N GLU A 63 18.43 5.14 -19.90
CA GLU A 63 18.66 6.55 -19.63
C GLU A 63 17.59 7.37 -20.36
N ILE A 64 16.80 8.13 -19.60
CA ILE A 64 15.63 8.85 -20.14
C ILE A 64 15.78 10.35 -19.87
N PRO A 65 15.68 11.21 -20.90
CA PRO A 65 15.80 12.65 -20.72
C PRO A 65 14.61 13.21 -19.95
N VAL A 66 14.89 14.18 -19.08
CA VAL A 66 13.89 14.98 -18.36
C VAL A 66 13.86 16.38 -18.96
N ILE A 67 12.71 16.77 -19.48
CA ILE A 67 12.48 18.05 -20.14
C ILE A 67 11.48 18.89 -19.35
N SER A 68 11.49 20.20 -19.58
CA SER A 68 10.46 21.10 -19.06
C SER A 68 9.20 21.05 -19.92
N MET A 69 8.08 21.51 -19.38
CA MET A 69 6.83 21.60 -20.15
C MET A 69 6.94 22.51 -21.38
N GLN A 70 7.85 23.48 -21.39
CA GLN A 70 8.07 24.39 -22.52
C GLN A 70 8.77 23.71 -23.71
N GLU A 71 9.46 22.60 -23.47
CA GLU A 71 10.19 21.85 -24.49
C GLU A 71 9.32 20.76 -25.16
N VAL A 72 8.10 20.53 -24.66
CA VAL A 72 7.15 19.56 -25.21
C VAL A 72 6.74 19.97 -26.63
N LYS A 73 6.80 19.02 -27.56
CA LYS A 73 6.48 19.21 -28.98
C LYS A 73 5.22 18.44 -29.36
N GLU A 74 4.83 18.53 -30.63
CA GLU A 74 3.64 17.86 -31.20
C GLU A 74 3.67 16.32 -31.10
N ASP A 75 4.85 15.72 -30.88
CA ASP A 75 4.99 14.27 -30.73
C ASP A 75 4.25 13.70 -29.51
N ILE A 76 3.98 14.54 -28.50
CA ILE A 76 3.14 14.18 -27.34
C ILE A 76 1.75 13.66 -27.75
N ARG A 77 1.21 14.13 -28.89
CA ARG A 77 -0.12 13.70 -29.38
C ARG A 77 -0.17 12.22 -29.77
N HIS A 78 0.98 11.60 -30.01
CA HIS A 78 1.10 10.19 -30.37
C HIS A 78 1.50 9.30 -29.19
N ALA A 79 1.74 9.89 -28.02
CA ALA A 79 2.17 9.19 -26.81
C ALA A 79 1.01 8.78 -25.90
N LEU A 80 1.33 7.90 -24.95
CA LEU A 80 0.53 7.65 -23.75
C LEU A 80 0.98 8.63 -22.67
N LEU A 81 0.11 9.52 -22.20
CA LEU A 81 0.45 10.53 -21.20
C LEU A 81 0.22 9.97 -19.80
N VAL A 82 1.28 9.79 -19.02
CA VAL A 82 1.24 9.10 -17.72
C VAL A 82 1.66 10.03 -16.61
N VAL A 83 0.74 10.38 -15.71
CA VAL A 83 1.03 11.16 -14.51
C VAL A 83 1.50 10.21 -13.41
N ALA A 84 2.79 10.24 -13.12
CA ALA A 84 3.41 9.28 -12.22
C ALA A 84 3.27 9.64 -10.73
N SER A 85 2.88 10.88 -10.39
CA SER A 85 2.68 11.32 -9.01
C SER A 85 1.23 11.70 -8.76
N ILE A 86 0.55 10.91 -7.91
CA ILE A 86 -0.82 11.23 -7.49
C ILE A 86 -0.90 12.50 -6.63
N ARG A 87 0.16 12.80 -5.87
CA ARG A 87 0.22 14.00 -5.01
C ARG A 87 0.17 15.30 -5.81
N TYR A 88 0.78 15.32 -6.99
CA TYR A 88 0.88 16.51 -7.84
C TYR A 88 0.03 16.39 -9.12
N ALA A 89 -0.85 15.39 -9.19
CA ALA A 89 -1.61 15.10 -10.39
C ALA A 89 -2.52 16.25 -10.80
N ASP A 90 -3.16 16.93 -9.85
CA ASP A 90 -3.99 18.10 -10.12
C ASP A 90 -3.19 19.27 -10.71
N GLU A 91 -2.01 19.59 -10.17
CA GLU A 91 -1.12 20.63 -10.70
C GLU A 91 -0.66 20.30 -12.11
N ILE A 92 -0.26 19.05 -12.35
CA ILE A 92 0.18 18.58 -13.67
C ILE A 92 -0.99 18.66 -14.67
N ILE A 93 -2.18 18.20 -14.31
CA ILE A 93 -3.36 18.26 -15.18
C ILE A 93 -3.77 19.71 -15.48
N LYS A 94 -3.76 20.58 -14.47
CA LYS A 94 -4.01 22.03 -14.66
C LYS A 94 -2.97 22.65 -15.60
N GLN A 95 -1.69 22.26 -15.47
CA GLN A 95 -0.64 22.73 -16.38
C GLN A 95 -0.92 22.25 -17.80
N LEU A 96 -1.21 20.96 -18.00
CA LEU A 96 -1.55 20.40 -19.32
C LEU A 96 -2.73 21.11 -19.97
N ASP A 97 -3.75 21.50 -19.21
CA ASP A 97 -4.92 22.23 -19.71
C ASP A 97 -4.57 23.61 -20.30
N THR A 98 -3.42 24.19 -19.97
CA THR A 98 -2.98 25.49 -20.50
C THR A 98 -2.24 25.41 -21.83
N PHE A 99 -1.81 24.21 -22.26
CA PHE A 99 -1.05 24.02 -23.50
C PHE A 99 -1.95 23.50 -24.62
N ALA A 100 -2.08 24.26 -25.72
CA ALA A 100 -2.93 23.91 -26.85
C ALA A 100 -2.56 22.56 -27.51
N VAL A 101 -1.29 22.16 -27.46
CA VAL A 101 -0.83 20.84 -27.96
C VAL A 101 -1.45 19.67 -27.19
N CYS A 102 -1.83 19.89 -25.93
CA CYS A 102 -2.44 18.88 -25.07
C CYS A 102 -3.97 18.82 -25.17
N ASP A 103 -4.60 19.72 -25.93
CA ASP A 103 -6.06 19.78 -25.99
C ASP A 103 -6.66 18.47 -26.51
N GLY A 104 -7.64 17.94 -25.76
CA GLY A 104 -8.34 16.70 -26.07
C GLY A 104 -7.55 15.40 -25.82
N LEU A 105 -6.28 15.48 -25.41
CA LEU A 105 -5.46 14.29 -25.15
C LEU A 105 -5.93 13.53 -23.90
N GLU A 106 -5.75 12.21 -23.93
CA GLU A 106 -6.04 11.34 -22.81
C GLU A 106 -4.83 11.24 -21.88
N VAL A 107 -5.08 11.39 -20.58
CA VAL A 107 -4.07 11.34 -19.52
C VAL A 107 -4.44 10.24 -18.53
N PHE A 108 -3.44 9.46 -18.13
CA PHE A 108 -3.58 8.31 -17.25
C PHE A 108 -2.90 8.58 -15.91
N VAL A 109 -3.55 8.18 -14.82
CA VAL A 109 -3.02 8.31 -13.46
C VAL A 109 -2.97 6.90 -12.84
N PRO A 110 -1.86 6.16 -13.01
CA PRO A 110 -1.79 4.74 -12.64
C PRO A 110 -2.11 4.42 -11.19
N ALA A 111 -1.84 5.34 -10.27
CA ALA A 111 -2.20 5.22 -8.86
C ALA A 111 -3.72 5.16 -8.61
N LEU A 112 -4.56 5.52 -9.59
CA LEU A 112 -6.02 5.48 -9.52
C LEU A 112 -6.63 4.44 -10.46
N PHE A 113 -5.83 3.53 -11.03
CA PHE A 113 -6.37 2.47 -11.86
C PHE A 113 -7.38 1.64 -11.08
N GLN A 114 -8.48 1.29 -11.75
CA GLN A 114 -9.49 0.44 -11.15
C GLN A 114 -8.92 -0.93 -10.81
N GLU A 115 -9.31 -1.42 -9.64
CA GLU A 115 -9.11 -2.80 -9.27
C GLU A 115 -9.90 -3.70 -10.23
N GLY A 116 -9.33 -4.84 -10.60
CA GLY A 116 -10.05 -5.83 -11.38
C GLY A 116 -11.25 -6.35 -10.62
N ALA A 117 -12.38 -6.52 -11.32
CA ALA A 117 -13.57 -7.16 -10.76
C ALA A 117 -13.26 -8.63 -10.44
N GLY A 118 -12.97 -8.93 -9.18
CA GLY A 118 -12.74 -10.28 -8.70
C GLY A 118 -13.29 -10.43 -7.30
N ARG A 119 -14.44 -11.11 -7.16
CA ARG A 119 -14.91 -11.57 -5.85
C ARG A 119 -13.96 -12.64 -5.35
N MET A 120 -13.62 -12.59 -4.06
CA MET A 120 -12.84 -13.65 -3.43
C MET A 120 -13.69 -14.92 -3.39
N GLU A 121 -13.11 -16.04 -3.83
CA GLU A 121 -13.66 -17.36 -3.56
C GLU A 121 -13.04 -17.87 -2.26
N PHE A 122 -13.86 -17.99 -1.22
CA PHE A 122 -13.40 -18.52 0.05
C PHE A 122 -13.21 -20.04 -0.01
N PRO A 123 -12.15 -20.58 0.63
CA PRO A 123 -11.94 -22.01 0.71
C PRO A 123 -13.18 -22.70 1.32
N LYS A 124 -13.65 -23.77 0.65
CA LYS A 124 -14.79 -24.58 1.13
C LYS A 124 -14.38 -25.70 2.09
N GLU A 125 -13.11 -25.71 2.48
CA GLU A 125 -12.52 -26.74 3.33
C GLU A 125 -13.19 -26.74 4.71
N SER A 126 -13.37 -27.93 5.28
CA SER A 126 -13.98 -28.07 6.60
C SER A 126 -13.01 -27.79 7.75
N ARG A 127 -11.70 -27.73 7.48
CA ARG A 127 -10.67 -27.58 8.50
C ARG A 127 -10.21 -26.13 8.62
N GLU A 128 -10.23 -25.62 9.84
CA GLU A 128 -9.60 -24.35 10.18
C GLU A 128 -8.08 -24.55 10.29
N MET A 129 -7.34 -23.70 9.60
CA MET A 129 -5.88 -23.63 9.61
C MET A 129 -5.38 -22.63 10.65
N LEU A 130 -6.20 -21.63 10.97
CA LEU A 130 -5.86 -20.57 11.92
C LEU A 130 -6.61 -20.78 13.24
N PRO A 131 -5.96 -20.62 14.40
CA PRO A 131 -6.66 -20.54 15.67
C PRO A 131 -7.60 -19.33 15.71
N ARG A 132 -8.67 -19.46 16.50
CA ARG A 132 -9.65 -18.39 16.79
C ARG A 132 -9.06 -17.41 17.81
N SER A 133 -7.98 -16.74 17.43
CA SER A 133 -7.30 -15.71 18.22
C SER A 133 -7.11 -14.43 17.42
N ILE A 134 -7.33 -13.29 18.10
CA ILE A 134 -7.02 -11.95 17.59
C ILE A 134 -5.89 -11.38 18.44
N HIS A 135 -4.75 -11.15 17.82
CA HIS A 135 -3.57 -10.55 18.43
C HIS A 135 -3.49 -9.07 18.06
N TYR A 136 -3.04 -8.23 19.00
CA TYR A 136 -2.72 -6.84 18.73
C TYR A 136 -1.62 -6.34 19.66
N CYS A 137 -0.90 -5.29 19.24
CA CYS A 137 0.16 -4.69 20.04
C CYS A 137 -0.27 -3.34 20.66
N TRP A 138 0.21 -3.07 21.87
CA TRP A 138 0.09 -1.75 22.52
C TRP A 138 1.33 -1.43 23.35
N PHE A 139 2.40 -1.02 22.67
CA PHE A 139 3.68 -0.63 23.28
C PHE A 139 3.72 0.88 23.64
N GLY A 140 4.65 1.25 24.51
CA GLY A 140 4.92 2.61 24.95
C GLY A 140 4.28 2.99 26.29
N LYS A 141 3.62 2.04 26.97
CA LYS A 141 2.96 2.20 28.29
C LYS A 141 1.91 3.31 28.41
N GLY A 142 1.62 4.05 27.34
CA GLY A 142 0.59 5.08 27.31
C GLY A 142 -0.82 4.49 27.45
N PRO A 143 -1.81 5.25 27.95
CA PRO A 143 -3.19 4.78 27.96
C PRO A 143 -3.69 4.64 26.52
N MET A 144 -4.49 3.59 26.27
CA MET A 144 -5.13 3.42 24.97
C MET A 144 -6.19 4.52 24.76
N PRO A 145 -6.16 5.24 23.62
CA PRO A 145 -7.23 6.18 23.30
C PRO A 145 -8.59 5.49 23.21
N TYR A 146 -9.63 6.14 23.74
CA TYR A 146 -11.00 5.60 23.75
C TYR A 146 -11.49 5.10 22.38
N ARG A 147 -11.16 5.80 21.29
CA ARG A 147 -11.52 5.37 19.93
C ARG A 147 -10.95 4.00 19.53
N PHE A 148 -9.78 3.62 20.04
CA PHE A 148 -9.17 2.31 19.80
C PHE A 148 -9.80 1.24 20.70
N GLU A 149 -10.19 1.59 21.91
CA GLU A 149 -10.99 0.69 22.75
C GLU A 149 -12.34 0.39 22.08
N GLN A 150 -13.00 1.40 21.50
CA GLN A 150 -14.23 1.22 20.73
C GLN A 150 -14.05 0.28 19.54
N ASN A 151 -12.91 0.35 18.86
CA ASN A 151 -12.55 -0.59 17.80
C ASN A 151 -12.42 -2.02 18.34
N ILE A 152 -11.72 -2.24 19.45
CA ILE A 152 -11.58 -3.56 20.07
C ILE A 152 -12.94 -4.13 20.52
N GLU A 153 -13.87 -3.28 20.98
CA GLU A 153 -15.24 -3.71 21.30
C GLU A 153 -16.00 -4.21 20.06
N THR A 154 -15.70 -3.71 18.86
CA THR A 154 -16.24 -4.30 17.62
C THR A 154 -15.68 -5.68 17.36
N TRP A 155 -14.44 -5.97 17.75
CA TRP A 155 -13.83 -7.29 17.59
C TRP A 155 -14.54 -8.30 18.48
N LYS A 156 -14.72 -7.98 19.77
CA LYS A 156 -15.46 -8.82 20.74
C LYS A 156 -16.89 -9.11 20.28
N ARG A 157 -17.56 -8.13 19.68
CA ARG A 157 -18.94 -8.27 19.23
C ARG A 157 -19.09 -9.17 18.01
N ASN A 158 -18.18 -9.04 17.04
CA ASN A 158 -18.24 -9.77 15.78
C ASN A 158 -17.56 -11.14 15.85
N CYS A 159 -16.64 -11.33 16.79
CA CYS A 159 -15.87 -12.55 17.02
C CYS A 159 -15.97 -12.97 18.50
N PRO A 160 -17.17 -13.29 19.02
CA PRO A 160 -17.41 -13.51 20.46
C PRO A 160 -16.73 -14.75 21.04
N ASP A 161 -16.35 -15.69 20.18
CA ASP A 161 -15.68 -16.95 20.52
C ASP A 161 -14.16 -16.90 20.29
N TYR A 162 -13.62 -15.74 19.88
CA TYR A 162 -12.19 -15.56 19.69
C TYR A 162 -11.52 -15.11 21.00
N GLU A 163 -10.32 -15.62 21.25
CA GLU A 163 -9.44 -15.08 22.28
C GLU A 163 -8.79 -13.78 21.78
N ILE A 164 -8.92 -12.68 22.52
CA ILE A 164 -8.29 -11.41 22.16
C ILE A 164 -7.08 -11.17 23.05
N ILE A 165 -5.89 -11.16 22.45
CA ILE A 165 -4.60 -11.14 23.15
C ILE A 165 -3.88 -9.83 22.86
N ARG A 166 -3.62 -9.07 23.93
CA ARG A 166 -2.78 -7.88 23.91
C ARG A 166 -1.32 -8.26 24.11
N TRP A 167 -0.46 -7.73 23.26
CA TRP A 167 1.00 -7.80 23.41
C TRP A 167 1.56 -6.43 23.79
N ASP A 168 2.32 -6.38 24.88
CA ASP A 168 2.99 -5.19 25.41
C ASP A 168 4.30 -5.59 26.10
N GLU A 169 4.98 -4.65 26.78
CA GLU A 169 6.28 -4.92 27.40
C GLU A 169 6.23 -5.93 28.56
N SER A 170 5.04 -6.27 29.07
CA SER A 170 4.88 -7.22 30.16
C SER A 170 4.92 -8.68 29.70
N ASN A 171 4.63 -8.94 28.43
CA ASN A 171 4.52 -10.28 27.87
C ASN A 171 5.24 -10.50 26.53
N TYR A 172 5.86 -9.46 25.97
CA TYR A 172 6.63 -9.55 24.73
C TYR A 172 8.02 -8.91 24.86
N ASP A 173 9.06 -9.66 24.50
CA ASP A 173 10.43 -9.16 24.48
C ASP A 173 10.70 -8.36 23.20
N TYR A 174 10.60 -7.03 23.30
CA TYR A 174 10.91 -6.13 22.19
C TYR A 174 12.42 -6.01 21.88
N THR A 175 13.29 -6.60 22.70
CA THR A 175 14.75 -6.51 22.52
C THR A 175 15.33 -7.60 21.63
N LYS A 176 14.55 -8.65 21.31
CA LYS A 176 15.01 -9.81 20.55
C LYS A 176 15.33 -9.55 19.07
N ASN A 177 14.89 -8.41 18.51
CA ASN A 177 15.24 -7.99 17.15
C ASN A 177 15.75 -6.54 17.15
N SER A 178 16.85 -6.28 16.41
CA SER A 178 17.56 -5.00 16.39
C SER A 178 16.67 -3.85 15.88
N TYR A 179 15.96 -4.04 14.77
CA TYR A 179 15.06 -3.04 14.21
C TYR A 179 14.00 -2.63 15.22
N MET A 180 13.31 -3.61 15.79
CA MET A 180 12.21 -3.39 16.74
C MET A 180 12.70 -2.68 18.00
N LYS A 181 13.83 -3.13 18.56
CA LYS A 181 14.45 -2.49 19.72
C LYS A 181 14.79 -1.03 19.46
N GLN A 182 15.45 -0.75 18.34
CA GLN A 182 15.83 0.61 17.95
C GLN A 182 14.60 1.51 17.71
N ALA A 183 13.54 0.99 17.08
CA ALA A 183 12.29 1.71 16.90
C ALA A 183 11.61 2.04 18.24
N TYR A 184 11.63 1.09 19.18
CA TYR A 184 11.11 1.27 20.53
C TYR A 184 11.89 2.33 21.31
N GLU A 185 13.22 2.25 21.30
CA GLU A 185 14.11 3.22 21.98
C GLU A 185 14.02 4.63 21.38
N ALA A 186 13.68 4.74 20.09
CA ALA A 186 13.40 6.00 19.42
C ALA A 186 11.95 6.51 19.61
N GLU A 187 11.14 5.82 20.41
CA GLU A 187 9.71 6.10 20.66
C GLU A 187 8.88 6.16 19.38
N LYS A 188 9.27 5.37 18.37
CA LYS A 188 8.56 5.25 17.08
C LYS A 188 7.58 4.09 17.14
N TRP A 189 6.57 4.26 18.00
CA TRP A 189 5.58 3.23 18.34
C TRP A 189 4.89 2.59 17.14
N GLY A 190 4.70 3.32 16.03
CA GLY A 190 4.10 2.77 14.81
C GLY A 190 4.95 1.72 14.09
N PHE A 191 6.27 1.70 14.33
CA PHE A 191 7.22 0.79 13.67
C PHE A 191 7.59 -0.41 14.55
N VAL A 192 7.34 -0.35 15.87
CA VAL A 192 7.61 -1.47 16.78
C VAL A 192 6.81 -2.73 16.39
N PRO A 193 5.49 -2.64 16.10
CA PRO A 193 4.71 -3.82 15.75
C PRO A 193 5.04 -4.40 14.37
N ASP A 194 5.83 -3.73 13.54
CA ASP A 194 6.12 -4.20 12.18
C ASP A 194 6.84 -5.55 12.18
N TYR A 195 7.80 -5.75 13.10
CA TYR A 195 8.38 -7.06 13.36
C TYR A 195 7.49 -7.90 14.27
N ALA A 196 7.02 -7.32 15.39
CA ALA A 196 6.32 -8.10 16.42
C ALA A 196 5.09 -8.83 15.86
N ARG A 197 4.30 -8.19 15.00
CA ARG A 197 3.10 -8.81 14.41
C ARG A 197 3.44 -10.05 13.59
N LEU A 198 4.56 -10.03 12.87
CA LEU A 198 5.01 -11.16 12.05
C LEU A 198 5.45 -12.31 12.94
N ASP A 199 6.28 -12.03 13.94
CA ASP A 199 6.76 -13.02 14.90
C ASP A 199 5.63 -13.66 15.72
N ILE A 200 4.68 -12.86 16.21
CA ILE A 200 3.52 -13.34 16.95
C ILE A 200 2.71 -14.31 16.07
N ILE A 201 2.35 -13.91 14.85
CA ILE A 201 1.53 -14.77 13.98
C ILE A 201 2.31 -15.98 13.49
N ASN A 202 3.62 -15.85 13.23
CA ASN A 202 4.43 -17.01 12.85
C ASN A 202 4.61 -18.00 14.01
N THR A 203 4.61 -17.53 15.26
CA THR A 203 4.77 -18.38 16.45
C THR A 203 3.47 -19.04 16.89
N TYR A 204 2.38 -18.28 16.95
CA TYR A 204 1.11 -18.71 17.56
C TYR A 204 0.02 -19.02 16.52
N GLY A 205 0.20 -18.57 15.28
CA GLY A 205 -0.87 -18.51 14.30
C GLY A 205 -1.92 -17.44 14.64
N GLY A 206 -3.05 -17.48 13.93
CA GLY A 206 -4.24 -16.70 14.23
C GLY A 206 -4.36 -15.46 13.34
N ILE A 207 -4.99 -14.42 13.86
CA ILE A 207 -5.21 -13.16 13.13
C ILE A 207 -4.62 -12.01 13.95
N TYR A 208 -3.91 -11.10 13.30
CA TYR A 208 -3.43 -9.85 13.89
C TYR A 208 -4.23 -8.67 13.36
N LEU A 209 -4.62 -7.73 14.23
CA LEU A 209 -5.27 -6.47 13.87
C LEU A 209 -4.55 -5.28 14.51
N ASP A 210 -4.33 -4.20 13.76
CA ASP A 210 -3.94 -2.91 14.37
C ASP A 210 -5.12 -2.30 15.16
N THR A 211 -4.79 -1.54 16.21
CA THR A 211 -5.81 -0.99 17.14
C THR A 211 -6.75 0.03 16.51
N ASP A 212 -6.40 0.57 15.35
CA ASP A 212 -7.24 1.47 14.56
C ASP A 212 -8.10 0.74 13.51
N ILE A 213 -8.27 -0.59 13.63
CA ILE A 213 -9.19 -1.41 12.84
C ILE A 213 -10.58 -1.48 13.48
N GLU A 214 -11.60 -1.02 12.77
CA GLU A 214 -13.00 -1.29 13.12
C GLU A 214 -13.50 -2.54 12.39
N LEU A 215 -13.98 -3.55 13.12
CA LEU A 215 -14.51 -4.79 12.53
C LEU A 215 -16.03 -4.69 12.30
N ARG A 216 -16.48 -5.11 11.12
CA ARG A 216 -17.88 -5.02 10.66
C ARG A 216 -18.60 -6.36 10.63
N LYS A 217 -17.87 -7.47 10.57
CA LYS A 217 -18.40 -8.85 10.57
C LYS A 217 -17.35 -9.84 11.07
N SER A 218 -17.77 -11.06 11.37
CA SER A 218 -16.89 -12.15 11.82
C SER A 218 -15.77 -12.42 10.81
N LEU A 219 -14.62 -12.88 11.32
CA LEU A 219 -13.45 -13.27 10.54
C LEU A 219 -13.39 -14.78 10.23
N ASP A 220 -14.46 -15.52 10.52
CA ASP A 220 -14.57 -16.98 10.34
C ASP A 220 -14.19 -17.45 8.93
N ASP A 221 -14.53 -16.66 7.91
CA ASP A 221 -14.27 -16.98 6.51
C ASP A 221 -12.77 -17.07 6.20
N PHE A 222 -11.93 -16.42 7.01
CA PHE A 222 -10.49 -16.38 6.81
C PHE A 222 -9.71 -17.47 7.56
N LEU A 223 -10.35 -18.19 8.48
CA LEU A 223 -9.68 -19.21 9.30
C LEU A 223 -9.15 -20.40 8.48
N ARG A 224 -9.54 -20.51 7.21
CA ARG A 224 -9.15 -21.60 6.30
C ARG A 224 -7.94 -21.25 5.44
N PHE A 225 -7.46 -20.01 5.45
CA PHE A 225 -6.27 -19.64 4.70
C PHE A 225 -4.99 -20.05 5.45
N LYS A 226 -3.94 -20.40 4.71
CA LYS A 226 -2.58 -20.57 5.26
C LYS A 226 -1.96 -19.24 5.68
N LEU A 227 -2.16 -18.22 4.85
CA LEU A 227 -1.80 -16.82 5.08
C LEU A 227 -2.77 -15.97 4.26
N PHE A 228 -3.33 -14.93 4.87
CA PHE A 228 -4.14 -13.95 4.17
C PHE A 228 -3.77 -12.52 4.58
N CYS A 229 -3.91 -11.57 3.66
CA CYS A 229 -3.77 -10.14 3.92
C CYS A 229 -4.60 -9.32 2.92
N GLY A 230 -4.62 -7.99 3.07
CA GLY A 230 -5.30 -7.07 2.17
C GLY A 230 -4.35 -6.15 1.40
N PHE A 231 -4.79 -5.73 0.21
CA PHE A 231 -4.28 -4.54 -0.46
C PHE A 231 -4.73 -3.27 0.29
N GLU A 232 -3.82 -2.32 0.51
CA GLU A 232 -4.19 -0.96 0.94
C GLU A 232 -4.42 0.00 -0.23
N ASN A 233 -3.90 -0.36 -1.39
CA ASN A 233 -4.14 0.26 -2.69
C ASN A 233 -3.75 -0.75 -3.78
N ALA A 234 -3.86 -0.36 -5.05
CA ALA A 234 -3.58 -1.26 -6.17
C ALA A 234 -2.17 -1.89 -6.14
N TRP A 235 -1.18 -1.27 -5.51
CA TRP A 235 0.23 -1.68 -5.61
C TRP A 235 0.82 -2.25 -4.34
N PHE A 236 0.21 -2.03 -3.19
CA PHE A 236 0.80 -2.41 -1.90
C PHE A 236 -0.19 -3.20 -1.05
N VAL A 237 0.31 -4.30 -0.49
CA VAL A 237 -0.35 -5.00 0.61
C VAL A 237 0.03 -4.37 1.93
N ASN A 238 -0.85 -4.45 2.92
CA ASN A 238 -0.58 -3.92 4.24
C ASN A 238 -1.14 -4.83 5.32
N PHE A 239 -0.26 -5.41 6.13
CA PHE A 239 -0.64 -6.32 7.20
C PHE A 239 -1.25 -5.59 8.41
N GLY A 240 -1.10 -4.26 8.50
CA GLY A 240 -1.82 -3.42 9.45
C GLY A 240 -3.33 -3.32 9.19
N LEU A 241 -3.78 -3.65 7.98
CA LEU A 241 -5.23 -3.77 7.68
C LEU A 241 -5.91 -4.94 8.39
N GLY A 242 -5.12 -5.85 8.93
CA GLY A 242 -5.53 -7.17 9.34
C GLY A 242 -4.96 -8.25 8.43
N PHE A 243 -4.27 -9.20 9.03
CA PHE A 243 -3.74 -10.37 8.35
C PHE A 243 -3.81 -11.57 9.29
N GLY A 244 -3.80 -12.76 8.74
CA GLY A 244 -3.71 -13.97 9.56
C GLY A 244 -2.89 -15.03 8.86
N GLY A 245 -2.26 -15.90 9.64
CA GLY A 245 -1.33 -16.90 9.15
C GLY A 245 -1.25 -18.09 10.07
N ALA A 246 -1.01 -19.26 9.50
CA ALA A 246 -0.70 -20.45 10.27
C ALA A 246 0.67 -20.28 10.94
N ALA A 247 0.86 -20.92 12.09
CA ALA A 247 2.19 -21.00 12.70
C ALA A 247 3.19 -21.67 11.73
N ASP A 248 4.46 -21.28 11.84
CA ASP A 248 5.57 -21.75 11.00
C ASP A 248 5.36 -21.50 9.49
N ASN A 249 4.69 -20.40 9.12
CA ASN A 249 4.49 -20.06 7.70
C ASN A 249 5.82 -19.56 7.06
N PRO A 250 6.29 -20.18 5.96
CA PRO A 250 7.59 -19.85 5.38
C PRO A 250 7.69 -18.42 4.83
N ILE A 251 6.57 -17.83 4.40
CA ILE A 251 6.56 -16.45 3.91
C ILE A 251 6.70 -15.47 5.08
N LEU A 252 6.03 -15.74 6.21
CA LEU A 252 6.20 -14.93 7.42
C LEU A 252 7.64 -15.02 7.93
N GLN A 253 8.23 -16.22 7.93
CA GLN A 253 9.64 -16.41 8.27
C GLN A 253 10.56 -15.56 7.37
N GLU A 254 10.36 -15.59 6.04
CA GLU A 254 11.17 -14.77 5.13
C GLU A 254 11.01 -13.26 5.37
N MET A 255 9.81 -12.81 5.76
CA MET A 255 9.60 -11.41 6.16
C MET A 255 10.36 -11.07 7.45
N MET A 256 10.40 -11.97 8.43
CA MET A 256 11.19 -11.77 9.65
C MET A 256 12.70 -11.76 9.36
N ASP A 257 13.19 -12.67 8.51
CA ASP A 257 14.60 -12.74 8.11
C ASP A 257 15.06 -11.41 7.47
N LEU A 258 14.19 -10.73 6.74
CA LEU A 258 14.46 -9.39 6.20
C LEU A 258 14.65 -8.35 7.32
N TYR A 259 13.88 -8.42 8.40
CA TYR A 259 14.04 -7.54 9.56
C TYR A 259 15.27 -7.89 10.41
N ASP A 260 15.77 -9.12 10.36
CA ASP A 260 17.00 -9.50 11.08
C ASP A 260 18.26 -8.85 10.48
N VAL A 261 18.20 -8.47 9.21
CA VAL A 261 19.28 -7.75 8.50
C VAL A 261 18.96 -6.28 8.22
N THR A 262 17.84 -5.78 8.75
CA THR A 262 17.44 -4.38 8.59
C THR A 262 17.58 -3.65 9.92
N ASP A 263 18.25 -2.50 9.91
CA ASP A 263 18.29 -1.62 11.08
C ASP A 263 17.27 -0.47 10.94
N PHE A 264 16.72 -0.05 12.07
CA PHE A 264 15.86 1.15 12.14
C PHE A 264 16.70 2.43 12.13
N ILE A 265 17.88 2.41 12.74
CA ILE A 265 18.83 3.52 12.73
C ILE A 265 19.87 3.26 11.64
N LYS A 266 19.90 4.13 10.63
CA LYS A 266 20.84 4.04 9.51
C LYS A 266 22.28 4.40 9.93
N PRO A 267 23.29 4.09 9.10
CA PRO A 267 24.69 4.45 9.38
C PRO A 267 24.91 5.96 9.61
N ASP A 268 24.13 6.81 8.94
CA ASP A 268 24.14 8.27 9.08
C ASP A 268 23.35 8.79 10.29
N LYS A 269 22.90 7.89 11.17
CA LYS A 269 22.07 8.14 12.36
C LYS A 269 20.65 8.65 12.09
N THR A 270 20.22 8.68 10.83
CA THR A 270 18.81 8.95 10.50
C THR A 270 17.94 7.71 10.69
N TRP A 271 16.63 7.90 10.81
CA TRP A 271 15.69 6.79 10.93
C TRP A 271 15.31 6.20 9.58
N ASN A 272 15.15 4.88 9.55
CA ASN A 272 14.53 4.14 8.49
C ASN A 272 13.01 4.14 8.66
N LEU A 273 12.39 5.15 8.05
CA LEU A 273 10.94 5.33 8.06
C LEU A 273 10.25 4.64 6.86
N THR A 274 10.89 3.67 6.23
CA THR A 274 10.23 2.85 5.20
C THR A 274 9.06 2.10 5.83
N ALA A 275 7.87 2.30 5.29
CA ALA A 275 6.66 1.69 5.81
C ALA A 275 6.66 0.17 5.56
N SER A 276 6.14 -0.61 6.52
CA SER A 276 6.07 -2.07 6.41
C SER A 276 5.35 -2.64 5.18
N PRO A 277 4.33 -1.97 4.58
CA PRO A 277 3.77 -2.36 3.28
C PRO A 277 4.81 -2.55 2.17
N VAL A 278 5.89 -1.77 2.17
CA VAL A 278 6.96 -1.88 1.17
C VAL A 278 7.69 -3.21 1.30
N TYR A 279 8.04 -3.60 2.52
CA TYR A 279 8.72 -4.86 2.81
C TYR A 279 7.83 -6.06 2.54
N GLN A 280 6.58 -6.02 3.02
CA GLN A 280 5.59 -7.08 2.83
C GLN A 280 5.31 -7.33 1.34
N THR A 281 5.08 -6.25 0.58
CA THR A 281 4.82 -6.33 -0.86
C THR A 281 6.01 -6.90 -1.61
N LYS A 282 7.24 -6.49 -1.25
CA LYS A 282 8.46 -7.01 -1.87
C LYS A 282 8.58 -8.53 -1.72
N ILE A 283 8.36 -9.06 -0.51
CA ILE A 283 8.43 -10.50 -0.26
C ILE A 283 7.31 -11.23 -0.99
N LEU A 284 6.06 -10.77 -0.90
CA LEU A 284 4.96 -11.42 -1.63
C LEU A 284 5.12 -11.35 -3.16
N ALA A 285 5.72 -10.30 -3.71
CA ALA A 285 6.02 -10.19 -5.13
C ALA A 285 7.02 -11.27 -5.59
N LYS A 286 8.03 -11.59 -4.77
CA LYS A 286 8.95 -12.72 -5.02
C LYS A 286 8.20 -14.06 -5.08
N HIS A 287 7.10 -14.19 -4.33
CA HIS A 287 6.21 -15.36 -4.31
C HIS A 287 5.05 -15.28 -5.31
N GLY A 288 5.08 -14.35 -6.25
CA GLY A 288 4.13 -14.29 -7.38
C GLY A 288 2.88 -13.43 -7.15
N LEU A 289 2.92 -12.48 -6.19
CA LEU A 289 1.92 -11.41 -6.09
C LEU A 289 1.97 -10.50 -7.32
N ILE A 290 0.80 -10.26 -7.93
CA ILE A 290 0.64 -9.26 -8.98
C ILE A 290 0.11 -7.96 -8.33
N ARG A 291 0.80 -6.85 -8.52
CA ARG A 291 0.49 -5.55 -7.88
C ARG A 291 -0.59 -4.79 -8.67
N ASN A 292 -1.83 -5.29 -8.64
CA ASN A 292 -2.98 -4.72 -9.38
C ASN A 292 -4.26 -4.53 -8.53
N GLY A 293 -4.17 -4.64 -7.21
CA GLY A 293 -5.28 -4.45 -6.26
C GLY A 293 -6.36 -5.53 -6.30
N SER A 294 -6.26 -6.51 -7.20
CA SER A 294 -7.28 -7.54 -7.37
C SER A 294 -7.05 -8.69 -6.40
N CYS A 295 -8.14 -9.27 -5.94
CA CYS A 295 -8.17 -10.55 -5.21
C CYS A 295 -7.31 -11.62 -5.90
N GLN A 296 -6.42 -12.26 -5.14
CA GLN A 296 -5.49 -13.27 -5.64
C GLN A 296 -5.32 -14.40 -4.65
N SER A 297 -5.47 -15.63 -5.12
CA SER A 297 -5.10 -16.83 -4.36
C SER A 297 -3.85 -17.45 -4.99
N ARG A 298 -2.91 -17.86 -4.14
CA ARG A 298 -1.69 -18.62 -4.45
C ARG A 298 -1.62 -19.80 -3.48
N GLU A 299 -0.70 -20.73 -3.73
CA GLU A 299 -0.58 -21.95 -2.92
C GLU A 299 -0.30 -21.67 -1.43
N GLU A 300 0.47 -20.62 -1.13
CA GLU A 300 0.92 -20.31 0.24
C GLU A 300 0.26 -19.07 0.85
N PHE A 301 -0.40 -18.23 0.06
CA PHE A 301 -1.03 -17.02 0.56
C PHE A 301 -2.21 -16.57 -0.31
N THR A 302 -3.08 -15.76 0.28
CA THR A 302 -4.20 -15.12 -0.41
C THR A 302 -4.20 -13.62 -0.10
N VAL A 303 -4.39 -12.78 -1.12
CA VAL A 303 -4.46 -11.32 -0.98
C VAL A 303 -5.80 -10.83 -1.44
N LEU A 304 -6.44 -10.02 -0.62
CA LEU A 304 -7.80 -9.54 -0.83
C LEU A 304 -7.75 -8.09 -1.33
N SER A 305 -8.70 -7.72 -2.19
CA SER A 305 -8.80 -6.34 -2.66
C SER A 305 -9.12 -5.37 -1.52
N THR A 306 -8.96 -4.07 -1.78
CA THR A 306 -9.21 -3.04 -0.76
C THR A 306 -10.63 -3.12 -0.19
N GLU A 307 -11.61 -3.57 -0.98
CA GLU A 307 -13.01 -3.74 -0.56
C GLU A 307 -13.19 -4.51 0.77
N TYR A 308 -12.31 -5.47 1.08
CA TYR A 308 -12.44 -6.36 2.24
C TYR A 308 -11.93 -5.74 3.54
N PHE A 309 -10.78 -5.06 3.51
CA PHE A 309 -10.09 -4.58 4.72
C PHE A 309 -9.66 -3.10 4.68
N SER A 310 -9.72 -2.46 3.51
CA SER A 310 -9.44 -1.03 3.32
C SER A 310 -10.44 -0.37 2.36
N PRO A 311 -11.76 -0.48 2.62
CA PRO A 311 -12.79 0.04 1.72
C PRO A 311 -12.76 1.57 1.59
N ILE A 312 -12.12 2.23 2.57
CA ILE A 312 -11.86 3.67 2.60
C ILE A 312 -10.35 3.80 2.80
N ASN A 313 -9.67 4.38 1.82
CA ASN A 313 -8.21 4.48 1.85
C ASN A 313 -7.71 5.54 2.84
N ALA A 314 -6.38 5.67 2.94
CA ALA A 314 -5.72 6.65 3.81
C ALA A 314 -6.15 8.11 3.56
N TYR A 315 -6.79 8.44 2.45
CA TYR A 315 -7.23 9.80 2.12
C TYR A 315 -8.71 10.04 2.38
N GLY A 316 -9.41 9.08 2.99
CA GLY A 316 -10.85 9.17 3.27
C GLY A 316 -11.70 8.92 2.03
N ILE A 317 -11.14 8.27 1.00
CA ILE A 317 -11.80 8.03 -0.28
C ILE A 317 -12.08 6.55 -0.43
N GLY A 318 -13.32 6.21 -0.78
CA GLY A 318 -13.80 4.86 -0.96
C GLY A 318 -15.20 4.67 -0.39
N ASN A 319 -15.69 3.44 -0.38
CA ASN A 319 -17.04 3.11 0.06
C ASN A 319 -17.07 1.75 0.75
N ILE A 320 -17.81 1.66 1.85
CA ILE A 320 -18.12 0.39 2.51
C ILE A 320 -19.11 -0.38 1.63
N THR A 321 -18.88 -1.69 1.46
CA THR A 321 -19.77 -2.58 0.72
C THR A 321 -20.18 -3.78 1.57
N ALA A 322 -21.00 -4.67 1.02
CA ALA A 322 -21.34 -5.94 1.67
C ALA A 322 -20.13 -6.88 1.87
N ASN A 323 -19.06 -6.69 1.09
CA ASN A 323 -17.85 -7.52 1.19
C ASN A 323 -16.91 -7.03 2.30
N THR A 324 -17.07 -5.80 2.80
CA THR A 324 -16.21 -5.19 3.82
C THR A 324 -16.25 -5.93 5.17
N TYR A 325 -15.13 -6.52 5.58
CA TYR A 325 -14.93 -7.13 6.90
C TYR A 325 -14.44 -6.12 7.92
N SER A 326 -13.56 -5.22 7.53
CA SER A 326 -13.02 -4.20 8.42
C SER A 326 -12.81 -2.86 7.74
N VAL A 327 -12.72 -1.82 8.54
CA VAL A 327 -12.35 -0.47 8.12
C VAL A 327 -11.12 -0.06 8.91
N HIS A 328 -9.99 0.12 8.22
CA HIS A 328 -8.80 0.72 8.80
C HIS A 328 -8.96 2.24 8.88
N GLN A 329 -8.92 2.79 10.08
CA GLN A 329 -9.19 4.22 10.32
C GLN A 329 -8.01 5.11 9.92
N TYR A 330 -6.85 4.53 9.59
CA TYR A 330 -5.62 5.24 9.24
C TYR A 330 -5.32 6.37 10.24
N ALA A 331 -5.32 6.03 11.53
CA ALA A 331 -5.24 6.99 12.62
C ALA A 331 -3.92 7.77 12.60
N ALA A 332 -2.87 7.20 12.02
CA ALA A 332 -1.59 7.84 11.71
C ALA A 332 -1.01 8.65 12.88
N THR A 333 -1.09 8.11 14.10
CA THR A 333 -0.74 8.79 15.35
C THR A 333 0.73 9.21 15.43
N TRP A 334 1.57 8.63 14.57
CA TRP A 334 3.00 8.92 14.45
C TRP A 334 3.34 10.05 13.46
N PHE A 335 2.35 10.58 12.72
CA PHE A 335 2.59 11.65 11.74
C PHE A 335 2.91 12.98 12.43
N GLY A 336 3.98 13.65 11.97
CA GLY A 336 4.24 15.06 12.25
C GLY A 336 3.41 15.98 11.35
N GLU A 337 3.60 17.30 11.50
CA GLU A 337 2.90 18.31 10.70
C GLU A 337 3.16 18.14 9.21
N LYS A 338 4.39 17.80 8.84
CA LYS A 338 4.79 17.60 7.45
C LYS A 338 4.05 16.42 6.80
N GLU A 339 3.97 15.28 7.49
CA GLU A 339 3.27 14.09 6.98
C GLU A 339 1.76 14.33 6.86
N LYS A 340 1.18 15.07 7.81
CA LYS A 340 -0.23 15.49 7.74
C LYS A 340 -0.50 16.40 6.53
N ALA A 341 0.31 17.43 6.32
CA ALA A 341 0.20 18.31 5.17
C ALA A 341 0.37 17.55 3.84
N ILE A 342 1.29 16.58 3.78
CA ILE A 342 1.46 15.70 2.62
C ILE A 342 0.19 14.89 2.35
N ARG A 343 -0.42 14.32 3.39
CA ARG A 343 -1.66 13.52 3.29
C ARG A 343 -2.82 14.37 2.81
N GLU A 344 -3.02 15.55 3.38
CA GLU A 344 -4.05 16.52 2.99
C GLU A 344 -3.88 16.95 1.53
N ARG A 345 -2.67 17.35 1.14
CA ARG A 345 -2.37 17.74 -0.25
C ARG A 345 -2.65 16.62 -1.24
N THR A 346 -2.30 15.38 -0.87
CA THR A 346 -2.56 14.21 -1.72
C THR A 346 -4.07 13.95 -1.83
N ALA A 347 -4.83 14.09 -0.75
CA ALA A 347 -6.29 13.95 -0.77
C ALA A 347 -6.97 14.99 -1.68
N GLU A 348 -6.55 16.25 -1.61
CA GLU A 348 -7.03 17.31 -2.50
C GLU A 348 -6.76 16.99 -3.98
N SER A 349 -5.55 16.55 -4.29
CA SER A 349 -5.17 16.15 -5.65
C SER A 349 -6.04 14.99 -6.13
N ILE A 350 -6.22 13.93 -5.33
CA ILE A 350 -7.08 12.79 -5.71
C ILE A 350 -8.51 13.26 -5.98
N LYS A 351 -9.08 14.08 -5.09
CA LYS A 351 -10.44 14.60 -5.27
C LYS A 351 -10.59 15.35 -6.60
N TYR A 352 -9.65 16.23 -6.92
CA TYR A 352 -9.63 16.94 -8.20
C TYR A 352 -9.56 15.97 -9.40
N VAL A 353 -8.70 14.95 -9.32
CA VAL A 353 -8.55 13.97 -10.41
C VAL A 353 -9.83 13.14 -10.60
N LEU A 354 -10.48 12.72 -9.50
CA LEU A 354 -11.74 11.97 -9.54
C LEU A 354 -12.89 12.79 -10.14
N GLU A 355 -12.93 14.11 -9.90
CA GLU A 355 -13.91 15.01 -10.53
C GLU A 355 -13.67 15.21 -12.04
N ARG A 356 -12.51 14.79 -12.56
CA ARG A 356 -12.09 14.92 -13.97
C ARG A 356 -12.19 13.62 -14.76
N ILE A 357 -12.49 12.50 -14.11
CA ILE A 357 -12.80 11.18 -14.70
C ILE A 357 -14.26 11.17 -15.15
#